data_AF-A0A533X9E0-F1
#
_entry.id   AF-A0A533X9E0-F1
#
_cell.length_a   1.000
_cell.length_b   1.000
_cell.length_c   1.000
_cell.angle_alpha   90.00
_cell.angle_beta   90.00
_cell.angle_gamma   90.00
#
_symmetry.space_group_name_H-M   'P 1'
#
loop_
_entity.id
_entity.type
_entity.pdbx_description
1 polymer ?
#
loop_
_entity_poly.entity_id
_entity_poly.type
_entity_poly.pdbx_seq_one_letter_code
_entity_poly.pdbx_strand_id
1 'polypeptide(L)'
;MKLVAPAPKATTRSALLRAGVSLLSDAGIPNAENEAIWILEFALGTSRLALRLEANQTVAPSEQDRVMKLFARRAAREPLQYLLGSQEFCGLDFLVDRSVLIPRPETELLVEQVVQRNHRTWPLIIADIGTGSGCIAVALARALPTAVLYATDRCCPAHRGAECNAPRGPGPGAVSCW
;
A
#
# COMPACT_ATOMS: atom_id res chain seq x y z
N MET A 1 47.09 12.60 -16.45
CA MET A 1 45.74 13.20 -16.49
C MET A 1 44.72 12.11 -16.16
N LYS A 2 44.12 12.13 -14.97
CA LYS A 2 43.02 11.20 -14.64
C LYS A 2 41.76 11.72 -15.34
N LEU A 3 41.21 10.94 -16.28
CA LEU A 3 39.86 11.16 -16.78
C LEU A 3 38.91 11.06 -15.59
N VAL A 4 38.32 12.20 -15.21
CA VAL A 4 37.15 12.21 -14.33
C VAL A 4 36.01 11.60 -15.15
N ALA A 5 35.46 10.48 -14.68
CA ALA A 5 34.27 9.90 -15.28
C ALA A 5 33.17 10.97 -15.36
N PRO A 6 32.44 11.09 -16.48
CA PRO A 6 31.39 12.11 -16.60
C PRO A 6 30.39 11.92 -15.46
N ALA A 7 30.04 13.01 -14.78
CA ALA A 7 28.99 13.02 -13.77
C ALA A 7 27.74 12.35 -14.35
N PRO A 8 27.03 11.50 -13.58
CA PRO A 8 25.83 10.82 -14.07
C PRO A 8 24.87 11.89 -14.62
N LYS A 9 24.45 11.73 -15.89
CA LYS A 9 23.54 12.68 -16.54
C LYS A 9 22.26 12.79 -15.69
N ALA A 10 21.97 14.00 -15.22
CA ALA A 10 20.74 14.28 -14.50
C ALA A 10 19.53 13.89 -15.38
N THR A 11 18.70 12.98 -14.89
CA THR A 11 17.52 12.50 -15.61
C THR A 11 16.31 13.34 -15.22
N THR A 12 15.45 13.70 -16.18
CA THR A 12 14.23 14.44 -15.89
C THR A 12 13.12 13.52 -15.41
N ARG A 13 12.13 14.06 -14.67
CA ARG A 13 10.93 13.33 -14.25
C ARG A 13 10.22 12.64 -15.42
N SER A 14 10.07 13.33 -16.56
CA SER A 14 9.46 12.75 -17.76
C SER A 14 10.29 11.64 -18.39
N ALA A 15 11.63 11.73 -18.35
CA ALA A 15 12.49 10.67 -18.83
C ALA A 15 12.41 9.42 -17.94
N LEU A 16 12.37 9.59 -16.61
CA LEU A 16 12.14 8.47 -15.68
C LEU A 16 10.78 7.81 -15.87
N LEU A 17 9.72 8.61 -16.07
CA LEU A 17 8.39 8.09 -16.35
C LEU A 17 8.39 7.24 -17.62
N ARG A 18 8.96 7.75 -18.73
CA ARG A 18 9.06 6.96 -19.98
C ARG A 18 9.85 5.68 -19.80
N ALA A 19 10.98 5.73 -19.09
CA ALA A 19 11.79 4.54 -18.81
C ALA A 19 11.02 3.50 -17.98
N GLY A 20 10.29 3.95 -16.95
CA GLY A 20 9.44 3.09 -16.13
C GLY A 20 8.33 2.45 -16.95
N VAL A 21 7.59 3.24 -17.74
CA VAL A 21 6.52 2.72 -18.61
C VAL A 21 7.04 1.67 -19.59
N SER A 22 8.18 1.92 -20.24
CA SER A 22 8.80 0.94 -21.14
C SER A 22 9.13 -0.35 -20.40
N LEU A 23 9.88 -0.26 -19.28
CA LEU A 23 10.30 -1.43 -18.51
C LEU A 23 9.11 -2.27 -18.03
N LEU A 24 8.06 -1.63 -17.53
CA LEU A 24 6.87 -2.33 -17.03
C LEU A 24 6.04 -2.92 -18.17
N SER A 25 5.95 -2.24 -19.31
CA SER A 25 5.26 -2.76 -20.50
C SER A 25 5.99 -3.98 -21.05
N ASP A 26 7.32 -3.92 -21.16
CA ASP A 26 8.17 -5.03 -21.62
C ASP A 26 8.07 -6.24 -20.67
N ALA A 27 7.89 -6.01 -19.37
CA ALA A 27 7.64 -7.05 -18.38
C ALA A 27 6.20 -7.62 -18.40
N GLY A 28 5.32 -7.09 -19.26
CA GLY A 28 3.92 -7.51 -19.39
C GLY A 28 3.05 -7.09 -18.21
N ILE A 29 3.29 -5.90 -17.64
CA ILE A 29 2.44 -5.30 -16.61
C ILE A 29 1.24 -4.61 -17.28
N PRO A 30 -0.01 -5.04 -17.01
CA PRO A 30 -1.19 -4.53 -17.73
C PRO A 30 -1.42 -3.02 -17.59
N ASN A 31 -1.11 -2.45 -16.42
CA ASN A 31 -1.36 -1.04 -16.12
C ASN A 31 -0.06 -0.22 -16.01
N ALA A 32 0.93 -0.54 -16.86
CA ALA A 32 2.29 0.00 -16.79
C ALA A 32 2.37 1.53 -16.64
N GLU A 33 1.51 2.29 -17.33
CA GLU A 33 1.48 3.75 -17.23
C GLU A 33 1.12 4.25 -15.83
N ASN A 34 -0.02 3.82 -15.28
CA ASN A 34 -0.45 4.27 -13.97
C ASN A 34 0.47 3.73 -12.87
N GLU A 35 0.93 2.49 -12.99
CA GLU A 35 1.87 1.92 -12.03
C GLU A 35 3.22 2.66 -12.03
N ALA A 36 3.70 3.11 -13.19
CA ALA A 36 4.90 3.93 -13.26
C ALA A 36 4.72 5.30 -12.57
N ILE A 37 3.53 5.91 -12.73
CA ILE A 37 3.17 7.16 -12.07
C ILE A 37 3.14 6.96 -10.55
N TRP A 38 2.44 5.94 -10.05
CA TRP A 38 2.33 5.67 -8.61
C TRP A 38 3.68 5.40 -7.95
N ILE A 39 4.57 4.64 -8.63
CA ILE A 39 5.93 4.40 -8.14
C ILE A 39 6.73 5.71 -8.08
N LEU A 40 6.58 6.61 -9.05
CA LEU A 40 7.26 7.91 -9.04
C LEU A 40 6.71 8.83 -7.96
N GLU A 41 5.39 8.92 -7.80
CA GLU A 41 4.74 9.68 -6.73
C GLU A 41 5.28 9.24 -5.36
N PHE A 42 5.31 7.92 -5.12
CA PHE A 42 5.82 7.35 -3.89
C PHE A 42 7.32 7.59 -3.68
N ALA A 43 8.14 7.35 -4.70
CA ALA A 43 9.59 7.42 -4.57
C ALA A 43 10.10 8.86 -4.38
N LEU A 44 9.43 9.83 -5.01
CA LEU A 44 9.82 11.25 -5.02
C LEU A 44 9.00 12.11 -4.05
N GLY A 45 7.98 11.54 -3.39
CA GLY A 45 7.09 12.29 -2.49
C GLY A 45 6.34 13.41 -3.22
N THR A 46 5.85 13.13 -4.42
CA THR A 46 5.24 14.13 -5.32
C THR A 46 3.87 13.67 -5.80
N SER A 47 3.13 14.52 -6.51
CA SER A 47 1.81 14.20 -7.07
C SER A 47 1.85 14.04 -8.59
N ARG A 48 0.86 13.34 -9.16
CA ARG A 48 0.68 13.15 -10.59
C ARG A 48 0.60 14.48 -11.34
N LEU A 49 -0.02 15.49 -10.72
CA LEU A 49 -0.07 16.84 -11.28
C LEU A 49 1.33 17.47 -11.29
N ALA A 50 2.08 17.38 -10.19
CA ALA A 50 3.44 17.89 -10.11
C ALA A 50 4.38 17.18 -11.11
N LEU A 51 4.27 15.85 -11.27
CA LEU A 51 5.02 15.10 -12.29
C LEU A 51 4.78 15.63 -13.71
N ARG A 52 3.57 16.14 -14.01
CA ARG A 52 3.23 16.72 -15.31
C ARG A 52 3.72 18.15 -15.46
N LEU A 53 3.51 18.99 -14.45
CA LEU A 53 3.92 20.40 -14.49
C LEU A 53 5.44 20.56 -14.45
N GLU A 54 6.12 19.68 -13.71
CA GLU A 54 7.57 19.70 -13.48
C GLU A 54 8.28 18.62 -14.32
N ALA A 55 7.72 18.26 -15.48
CA ALA A 55 8.19 17.17 -16.34
C ALA A 55 9.68 17.26 -16.73
N ASN A 56 10.22 18.49 -16.79
CA ASN A 56 11.62 18.78 -17.15
C ASN A 56 12.52 18.97 -15.91
N GLN A 57 11.99 18.91 -14.70
CA GLN A 57 12.79 18.98 -13.49
C GLN A 57 13.69 17.75 -13.40
N THR A 58 14.97 18.00 -13.09
CA THR A 58 15.97 16.96 -12.87
C THR A 58 15.76 16.27 -11.53
N VAL A 59 15.93 14.95 -11.50
CA VAL A 59 15.86 14.11 -10.31
C VAL A 59 17.27 13.83 -9.80
N ALA A 60 17.47 13.84 -8.49
CA ALA A 60 18.79 13.60 -7.91
C ALA A 60 19.23 12.14 -8.19
N PRO A 61 20.54 11.85 -8.32
CA PRO A 61 21.01 10.49 -8.61
C PRO A 61 20.53 9.44 -7.58
N SER A 62 20.48 9.79 -6.29
CA SER A 62 19.99 8.90 -5.23
C SER A 62 18.50 8.58 -5.36
N GLU A 63 17.69 9.55 -5.76
CA GLU A 63 16.25 9.39 -6.00
C GLU A 63 16.01 8.57 -7.28
N GLN A 64 16.79 8.83 -8.32
CA GLN A 64 16.79 8.03 -9.54
C GLN A 64 17.10 6.55 -9.24
N ASP A 65 18.14 6.27 -8.44
CA ASP A 65 18.47 4.90 -8.03
C ASP A 65 17.34 4.23 -7.25
N ARG A 66 16.67 4.99 -6.36
CA ARG A 66 15.50 4.50 -5.62
C ARG A 66 14.34 4.15 -6.57
N VAL A 67 14.00 5.04 -7.50
CA VAL A 67 12.96 4.82 -8.52
C VAL A 67 13.26 3.59 -9.35
N MET A 68 14.48 3.48 -9.88
CA MET A 68 14.87 2.35 -10.74
C MET A 68 14.83 1.02 -10.01
N LYS A 69 15.20 0.98 -8.71
CA LYS A 69 15.05 -0.23 -7.87
C LYS A 69 13.58 -0.65 -7.73
N LEU A 70 12.66 0.29 -7.57
CA LEU A 70 11.23 -0.02 -7.47
C LEU A 70 10.68 -0.53 -8.80
N PHE A 71 11.05 0.08 -9.93
CA PHE A 71 10.69 -0.42 -11.25
C PHE A 71 11.23 -1.84 -11.50
N ALA A 72 12.49 -2.10 -11.15
CA ALA A 72 13.09 -3.43 -11.31
C ALA A 72 12.36 -4.49 -10.47
N ARG A 73 12.03 -4.18 -9.21
CA ARG A 73 11.22 -5.07 -8.35
C ARG A 73 9.84 -5.30 -8.95
N ARG A 74 9.19 -4.25 -9.46
CA ARG A 74 7.87 -4.37 -10.07
C ARG A 74 7.88 -5.22 -11.34
N ALA A 75 8.87 -5.01 -12.20
CA ALA A 75 9.10 -5.78 -13.41
C ALA A 75 9.35 -7.27 -13.09
N ALA A 76 10.01 -7.55 -11.96
CA ALA A 76 10.16 -8.90 -11.40
C ALA A 76 8.87 -9.46 -10.74
N ARG A 77 7.70 -8.87 -11.03
CA ARG A 77 6.37 -9.28 -10.56
C ARG A 77 6.14 -9.17 -9.06
N GLU A 78 6.94 -8.39 -8.33
CA GLU A 78 6.59 -8.03 -6.96
C GLU A 78 5.30 -7.20 -6.96
N PRO A 79 4.30 -7.52 -6.11
CA PRO A 79 3.07 -6.75 -6.02
C PRO A 79 3.33 -5.28 -5.75
N LEU A 80 2.65 -4.40 -6.49
CA LEU A 80 2.81 -2.95 -6.37
C LEU A 80 2.59 -2.47 -4.92
N GLN A 81 1.60 -3.01 -4.23
CA GLN A 81 1.24 -2.64 -2.87
C GLN A 81 2.40 -2.81 -1.88
N TYR A 82 3.21 -3.86 -2.04
CA TYR A 82 4.40 -4.04 -1.21
C TYR A 82 5.54 -3.08 -1.56
N LEU A 83 5.52 -2.51 -2.76
CA LEU A 83 6.45 -1.44 -3.15
C LEU A 83 6.04 -0.11 -2.56
N LEU A 84 4.74 0.18 -2.56
CA LEU A 84 4.14 1.41 -1.99
C LEU A 84 4.00 1.33 -0.46
N GLY A 85 4.00 0.12 0.10
CA GLY A 85 3.82 -0.14 1.53
C GLY A 85 2.39 0.00 2.02
N SER A 86 1.42 0.23 1.13
CA SER A 86 0.02 0.43 1.49
C SER A 86 -0.97 -0.18 0.48
N GLN A 87 -2.19 -0.41 0.96
CA GLN A 87 -3.35 -0.79 0.16
C GLN A 87 -4.61 -0.17 0.79
N GLU A 88 -5.41 0.51 -0.02
CA GLU A 88 -6.74 0.98 0.37
C GLU A 88 -7.70 -0.21 0.51
N PHE A 89 -8.51 -0.20 1.56
CA PHE A 89 -9.60 -1.15 1.80
C PHE A 89 -10.73 -0.47 2.59
N CYS A 90 -11.96 -0.53 2.08
CA CYS A 90 -13.13 0.14 2.68
C CYS A 90 -12.90 1.64 2.98
N GLY A 91 -12.19 2.35 2.09
CA GLY A 91 -11.85 3.78 2.26
C GLY A 91 -10.83 4.07 3.37
N LEU A 92 -10.08 3.06 3.83
CA LEU A 92 -9.00 3.18 4.80
C LEU A 92 -7.69 2.68 4.18
N ASP A 93 -6.59 3.37 4.47
CA ASP A 93 -5.24 2.94 4.07
C ASP A 93 -4.65 1.97 5.09
N PHE A 94 -4.25 0.79 4.63
CA PHE A 94 -3.58 -0.22 5.45
C PHE A 94 -2.12 -0.37 5.07
N LEU A 95 -1.24 -0.39 6.06
CA LEU A 95 0.16 -0.77 5.85
C LEU A 95 0.23 -2.25 5.48
N VAL A 96 0.93 -2.54 4.39
CA VAL A 96 1.11 -3.90 3.87
C VAL A 96 2.55 -4.14 3.46
N ASP A 97 3.03 -5.34 3.77
CA ASP A 97 4.30 -5.86 3.31
C ASP A 97 4.19 -7.36 3.03
N ARG A 98 5.31 -8.00 2.69
CA ARG A 98 5.35 -9.43 2.34
C ARG A 98 4.91 -10.37 3.48
N SER A 99 4.74 -9.87 4.70
CA SER A 99 4.29 -10.65 5.85
C SER A 99 2.77 -10.76 5.95
N VAL A 100 2.00 -9.94 5.22
CA VAL A 100 0.53 -9.96 5.26
C VAL A 100 -0.07 -10.15 3.88
N LEU A 101 -1.29 -10.70 3.82
CA LEU A 101 -2.05 -10.75 2.57
C LEU A 101 -2.50 -9.32 2.20
N ILE A 102 -2.33 -8.95 0.92
CA ILE A 102 -2.85 -7.69 0.40
C ILE A 102 -4.39 -7.72 0.45
N PRO A 103 -5.03 -6.73 1.11
CA PRO A 103 -6.49 -6.60 1.10
C PRO A 103 -7.05 -6.61 -0.33
N ARG A 104 -8.13 -7.37 -0.53
CA ARG A 104 -8.76 -7.54 -1.85
C ARG A 104 -10.08 -6.78 -1.91
N PRO A 105 -10.40 -6.09 -3.02
CA PRO A 105 -11.67 -5.37 -3.17
C PRO A 105 -12.90 -6.27 -2.95
N GLU A 106 -12.83 -7.54 -3.36
CA GLU A 106 -13.93 -8.49 -3.18
C GLU A 106 -14.24 -8.76 -1.70
N THR A 107 -13.24 -8.62 -0.82
CA THR A 107 -13.40 -8.77 0.63
C THR A 107 -14.15 -7.59 1.24
N GLU A 108 -14.26 -6.44 0.57
CA GLU A 108 -15.06 -5.31 1.05
C GLU A 108 -16.55 -5.68 1.11
N LEU A 109 -17.02 -6.52 0.18
CA LEU A 109 -18.40 -7.03 0.17
C LEU A 109 -18.73 -7.79 1.47
N LEU A 110 -17.77 -8.47 2.08
CA LEU A 110 -17.97 -9.13 3.37
C LEU A 110 -18.27 -8.10 4.46
N VAL A 111 -17.45 -7.04 4.54
CA VAL A 111 -17.63 -5.95 5.52
C VAL A 111 -18.99 -5.29 5.32
N GLU A 112 -19.34 -4.96 4.07
CA GLU A 112 -20.64 -4.37 3.73
C GLU A 112 -21.81 -5.25 4.17
N GLN A 113 -21.76 -6.55 3.88
CA GLN A 113 -22.83 -7.49 4.26
C GLN A 113 -22.98 -7.62 5.78
N VAL A 114 -21.88 -7.63 6.52
CA VAL A 114 -21.92 -7.66 8.00
C VAL A 114 -22.56 -6.38 8.53
N VAL A 115 -22.17 -5.21 8.02
CA VAL A 115 -22.73 -3.92 8.45
C VAL A 115 -24.22 -3.83 8.12
N GLN A 116 -24.63 -4.18 6.90
CA GLN A 116 -26.04 -4.14 6.47
C GLN A 116 -26.94 -5.02 7.35
N ARG A 117 -26.48 -6.23 7.71
CA ARG A 117 -27.26 -7.17 8.52
C ARG A 117 -27.34 -6.77 10.00
N ASN A 118 -26.40 -5.98 10.49
CA ASN A 118 -26.23 -5.73 11.92
C ASN A 118 -26.34 -4.25 12.31
N HIS A 119 -27.14 -3.47 11.57
CA HIS A 119 -27.45 -2.06 11.87
C HIS A 119 -28.30 -1.82 13.15
N ARG A 120 -28.50 -2.85 14.01
CA ARG A 120 -29.42 -2.80 15.16
C ARG A 120 -28.71 -2.83 16.52
N THR A 121 -29.44 -2.29 17.50
CA THR A 121 -29.06 -1.64 18.77
C THR A 121 -28.32 -2.45 19.86
N TRP A 122 -27.81 -3.65 19.57
CA TRP A 122 -27.15 -4.49 20.58
C TRP A 122 -25.64 -4.55 20.35
N PRO A 123 -24.82 -4.63 21.42
CA PRO A 123 -23.38 -4.80 21.27
C PRO A 123 -23.07 -6.12 20.56
N LEU A 124 -22.42 -6.05 19.40
CA LEU A 124 -22.00 -7.23 18.66
C LEU A 124 -20.65 -7.71 19.20
N ILE A 125 -20.45 -9.01 19.23
CA ILE A 125 -19.13 -9.61 19.43
C ILE A 125 -18.74 -10.28 18.11
N ILE A 126 -17.65 -9.81 17.52
CA ILE A 126 -17.16 -10.28 16.22
C ILE A 126 -15.75 -10.84 16.40
N ALA A 127 -15.48 -11.98 15.77
CA ALA A 127 -14.16 -12.58 15.71
C ALA A 127 -13.66 -12.63 14.25
N ASP A 128 -12.46 -12.09 14.02
CA ASP A 128 -11.71 -12.17 12.76
C ASP A 128 -10.55 -13.15 12.92
N ILE A 129 -10.60 -14.28 12.20
CA ILE A 129 -9.66 -15.39 12.32
C ILE A 129 -8.77 -15.41 11.07
N GLY A 130 -7.47 -15.24 11.26
CA GLY A 130 -6.52 -14.98 10.17
C GLY A 130 -6.55 -13.52 9.74
N THR A 131 -6.49 -12.59 10.71
CA THR A 131 -6.73 -11.16 10.48
C THR A 131 -5.68 -10.50 9.57
N GLY A 132 -4.48 -11.07 9.45
CA GLY A 132 -3.41 -10.62 8.58
C GLY A 132 -3.03 -9.15 8.80
N SER A 133 -3.41 -8.29 7.84
CA SER A 133 -3.21 -6.84 7.90
C SER A 133 -4.14 -6.13 8.89
N GLY A 134 -5.15 -6.82 9.43
CA GLY A 134 -6.20 -6.25 10.28
C GLY A 134 -7.33 -5.58 9.48
N CYS A 135 -7.33 -5.65 8.15
CA CYS A 135 -8.19 -4.83 7.31
C CYS A 135 -9.70 -5.03 7.58
N ILE A 136 -10.14 -6.28 7.75
CA ILE A 136 -11.54 -6.61 8.05
C ILE A 136 -11.92 -6.10 9.44
N ALA A 137 -11.13 -6.46 10.46
CA ALA A 137 -11.40 -6.04 11.83
C ALA A 137 -11.46 -4.52 11.97
N VAL A 138 -10.48 -3.79 11.44
CA VAL A 138 -10.45 -2.32 11.53
C VAL A 138 -11.62 -1.68 10.78
N ALA A 139 -11.95 -2.17 9.57
CA ALA A 139 -13.08 -1.66 8.81
C ALA A 139 -14.41 -1.87 9.55
N LEU A 140 -14.62 -3.06 10.13
CA LEU A 140 -15.81 -3.37 10.93
C LEU A 140 -15.88 -2.55 12.22
N ALA A 141 -14.76 -2.37 12.93
CA ALA A 141 -14.72 -1.54 14.13
C ALA A 141 -15.11 -0.08 13.84
N ARG A 142 -14.69 0.46 12.68
CA ARG A 142 -15.07 1.80 12.24
C ARG A 142 -16.54 1.90 11.85
N ALA A 143 -17.08 0.90 11.16
CA ALA A 143 -18.47 0.88 10.71
C ALA A 143 -19.47 0.53 11.83
N LEU A 144 -19.03 -0.21 12.85
CA LEU A 144 -19.83 -0.67 13.98
C LEU A 144 -19.16 -0.26 15.31
N PRO A 145 -19.23 1.03 15.71
CA PRO A 145 -18.47 1.54 16.86
C PRO A 145 -18.83 0.90 18.19
N THR A 146 -20.01 0.27 18.31
CA THR A 146 -20.46 -0.41 19.54
C THR A 146 -20.07 -1.90 19.58
N ALA A 147 -19.47 -2.42 18.51
CA ALA A 147 -19.04 -3.82 18.45
C ALA A 147 -17.73 -4.02 19.25
N VAL A 148 -17.60 -5.21 19.81
CA VAL A 148 -16.35 -5.73 20.39
C VAL A 148 -15.73 -6.66 19.36
N LEU A 149 -14.48 -6.38 18.98
CA LEU A 149 -13.77 -7.14 17.97
C LEU A 149 -12.56 -7.88 18.55
N TYR A 150 -12.50 -9.17 18.27
CA TYR A 150 -11.34 -10.02 18.52
C TYR A 150 -10.70 -10.38 17.19
N ALA A 151 -9.44 -10.04 17.00
CA ALA A 151 -8.69 -10.36 15.79
C ALA A 151 -7.54 -11.29 16.14
N THR A 152 -7.38 -12.38 15.39
CA THR A 152 -6.35 -13.39 15.68
C THR A 152 -5.63 -13.79 14.41
N ASP A 153 -4.33 -14.06 14.51
CA ASP A 153 -3.56 -14.68 13.42
C ASP A 153 -2.48 -15.60 13.98
N ARG A 154 -1.97 -16.51 13.16
CA ARG A 154 -0.82 -17.35 13.52
C ARG A 154 0.46 -16.52 13.37
N CYS A 155 0.76 -15.68 14.36
CA CYS A 155 1.95 -14.81 14.32
C CYS A 155 3.28 -15.57 14.45
N CYS A 156 4.17 -15.40 13.47
CA CYS A 156 5.63 -15.35 13.69
C CYS A 156 6.02 -13.92 14.17
N PRO A 157 7.08 -13.69 14.97
CA PRO A 157 7.39 -12.37 15.56
C PRO A 157 7.68 -11.19 14.61
N ALA A 158 7.69 -11.41 13.28
CA ALA A 158 7.88 -10.36 12.28
C ALA A 158 6.57 -9.65 11.86
N HIS A 159 5.39 -10.13 12.28
CA HIS A 159 4.07 -9.76 11.74
C HIS A 159 3.36 -8.61 12.46
N ARG A 160 3.82 -7.36 12.27
CA ARG A 160 3.20 -6.18 12.91
C ARG A 160 2.05 -5.52 12.13
N GLY A 161 1.55 -6.12 11.04
CA GLY A 161 0.53 -5.50 10.19
C GLY A 161 -0.73 -5.09 10.95
N ALA A 162 -1.42 -6.04 11.57
CA ALA A 162 -2.63 -5.78 12.35
C ALA A 162 -2.39 -4.82 13.54
N GLU A 163 -1.29 -4.99 14.29
CA GLU A 163 -0.94 -4.08 15.40
C GLU A 163 -0.65 -2.64 14.94
N CYS A 164 0.02 -2.48 13.80
CA CYS A 164 0.34 -1.17 13.23
C CYS A 164 -0.91 -0.48 12.67
N ASN A 165 -1.88 -1.24 12.17
CA ASN A 165 -3.12 -0.72 11.59
C ASN A 165 -4.27 -0.61 12.60
N ALA A 166 -4.17 -1.26 13.78
CA ALA A 166 -5.22 -1.24 14.79
C ALA A 166 -5.36 0.16 15.44
N PRO A 167 -6.60 0.68 15.59
CA PRO A 167 -6.84 1.87 16.40
C PRO A 167 -6.45 1.59 17.86
N ARG A 168 -5.60 2.44 18.45
CA ARG A 168 -5.10 2.26 19.83
C ARG A 168 -6.13 2.72 20.86
N GLY A 169 -6.59 1.83 21.72
CA GLY A 169 -7.36 2.17 22.93
C GLY A 169 -8.23 1.01 23.47
N PRO A 170 -8.56 0.96 24.77
CA PRO A 170 -9.55 0.03 25.32
C PRO A 170 -10.97 0.61 25.18
N GLY A 171 -11.89 -0.11 24.52
CA GLY A 171 -13.30 0.31 24.42
C GLY A 171 -14.08 -0.33 23.26
N PRO A 172 -15.37 0.01 23.09
CA PRO A 172 -16.15 -0.33 21.90
C PRO A 172 -15.43 0.16 20.63
N GLY A 173 -15.30 -0.70 19.62
CA GLY A 173 -14.49 -0.42 18.42
C GLY A 173 -12.98 -0.64 18.59
N ALA A 174 -12.51 -1.17 19.72
CA ALA A 174 -11.13 -1.59 19.89
C ALA A 174 -10.87 -2.96 19.23
N VAL A 175 -9.73 -3.10 18.57
CA VAL A 175 -9.26 -4.36 18.00
C VAL A 175 -8.19 -4.94 18.93
N SER A 176 -8.49 -6.06 19.58
CA SER A 176 -7.48 -6.83 20.33
C SER A 176 -6.86 -7.88 19.40
N CYS A 177 -5.56 -7.79 19.17
CA CYS A 177 -4.80 -8.74 18.35
C CYS A 177 -4.14 -9.80 19.25
N TRP A 178 -4.31 -11.08 18.92
CA TRP A 178 -3.68 -12.23 19.60
C TRP A 178 -3.04 -13.19 18.60
#